data_AF-A0AAU4MNN4-F1
#
_entry.id   AF-A0AAU4MNN4-F1
#
_cell.length_a   1.000
_cell.length_b   1.000
_cell.length_c   1.000
_cell.angle_alpha   90.00
_cell.angle_beta   90.00
_cell.angle_gamma   90.00
#
_symmetry.space_group_name_H-M   'P 1'
#
loop_
_entity.id
_entity.type
_entity.pdbx_description
1 polymer ?
#
loop_
_entity_poly.entity_id
_entity_poly.type
_entity_poly.pdbx_seq_one_letter_code
_entity_poly.pdbx_strand_id
1 'polypeptide(L)'
;MDTLPPLPGPLPWPVPDSRAHYFVGEYSDMHALVEDLVLPAHAPASVTSVLETSRELIRHSYYRYEFTTVAVAFSLFALEAALATHLASKKPLKELIDLAAARNVISEDLRERLQCGREIRNKLSHGKTTGAALTPAMAVPMVRAAFDTAALLYPDPATPPPTS
;
A
#
# COMPACT_ATOMS: atom_id res chain seq x y z
N MET A 1 -21.07 24.35 -24.63
CA MET A 1 -20.41 23.06 -24.36
C MET A 1 -19.91 22.56 -25.68
N ASP A 2 -18.61 22.66 -25.94
CA ASP A 2 -18.02 22.14 -27.17
C ASP A 2 -17.98 20.61 -27.09
N THR A 3 -18.76 19.97 -27.95
CA THR A 3 -18.72 18.52 -28.15
C THR A 3 -17.45 18.18 -28.91
N LEU A 4 -16.54 17.44 -28.25
CA LEU A 4 -15.38 16.86 -28.91
C LEU A 4 -15.84 16.04 -30.13
N PRO A 5 -15.10 16.11 -31.26
CA PRO A 5 -15.42 15.30 -32.42
C PRO A 5 -15.36 13.80 -32.06
N PRO A 6 -16.17 12.95 -32.73
CA PRO A 6 -16.18 11.52 -32.46
C PRO A 6 -14.78 10.93 -32.67
N LEU A 7 -14.36 10.06 -31.73
CA LEU A 7 -13.06 9.39 -31.80
C LEU A 7 -12.96 8.58 -33.11
N PRO A 8 -11.82 8.63 -33.82
CA PRO A 8 -11.65 8.00 -35.13
C PRO A 8 -11.56 6.45 -35.08
N GLY A 9 -11.87 5.83 -33.95
CA GLY A 9 -11.80 4.39 -33.76
C GLY A 9 -11.88 3.99 -32.29
N PRO A 10 -11.82 2.67 -31.98
CA PRO A 10 -11.73 2.20 -30.61
C PRO A 10 -10.50 2.79 -29.91
N LEU A 11 -10.64 3.11 -28.62
CA LEU A 11 -9.54 3.60 -27.82
C LEU A 11 -8.43 2.53 -27.74
N PRO A 12 -7.15 2.92 -27.79
CA PRO A 12 -6.06 1.97 -27.62
C PRO A 12 -6.13 1.37 -26.22
N TRP A 13 -6.02 0.04 -26.13
CA TRP A 13 -5.86 -0.64 -24.86
C TRP A 13 -4.46 -0.37 -24.28
N PRO A 14 -4.32 -0.21 -22.96
CA PRO A 14 -3.01 -0.06 -22.34
C PRO A 14 -2.12 -1.26 -22.64
N VAL A 15 -0.88 -1.00 -23.06
CA VAL A 15 0.11 -2.05 -23.29
C VAL A 15 0.68 -2.50 -21.94
N PRO A 16 0.68 -3.82 -21.63
CA PRO A 16 1.31 -4.33 -20.41
C PRO A 16 2.77 -3.91 -20.32
N ASP A 17 3.25 -3.67 -19.10
CA ASP A 17 4.68 -3.44 -18.87
C ASP A 17 5.44 -4.71 -19.29
N SER A 18 6.56 -4.55 -19.99
CA SER A 18 7.35 -5.70 -20.44
C SER A 18 7.86 -6.54 -19.28
N ARG A 19 7.90 -6.03 -18.05
CA ARG A 19 8.29 -6.80 -16.84
C ARG A 19 7.13 -7.59 -16.23
N ALA A 20 5.88 -7.35 -16.62
CA ALA A 20 4.70 -7.96 -16.01
C ALA A 20 4.71 -9.49 -16.06
N HIS A 21 5.18 -10.05 -17.19
CA HIS A 21 5.26 -11.48 -17.41
C HIS A 21 6.20 -12.24 -16.45
N TYR A 22 7.06 -11.54 -15.70
CA TYR A 22 7.91 -12.17 -14.69
C TYR A 22 7.15 -12.55 -13.41
N PHE A 23 5.95 -12.00 -13.18
CA PHE A 23 5.20 -12.21 -11.95
C PHE A 23 3.74 -12.62 -12.15
N VAL A 24 3.15 -12.38 -13.31
CA VAL A 24 1.79 -12.83 -13.66
C VAL A 24 1.68 -13.16 -15.15
N GLY A 25 0.74 -14.04 -15.51
CA GLY A 25 0.45 -14.37 -16.91
C GLY A 25 -0.44 -13.32 -17.58
N GLU A 26 -1.45 -12.84 -16.86
CA GLU A 26 -2.44 -11.88 -17.34
C GLU A 26 -2.84 -10.87 -16.25
N TYR A 27 -3.57 -9.83 -16.64
CA TYR A 27 -4.02 -8.81 -15.69
C TYR A 27 -4.90 -9.38 -14.57
N SER A 28 -5.71 -10.41 -14.86
CA SER A 28 -6.58 -11.09 -13.90
C SER A 28 -5.82 -11.64 -12.70
N ASP A 29 -4.62 -12.16 -12.93
CA ASP A 29 -3.78 -12.73 -11.87
C ASP A 29 -3.37 -11.68 -10.82
N MET A 30 -3.37 -10.39 -11.18
CA MET A 30 -3.10 -9.31 -10.24
C MET A 30 -4.18 -9.20 -9.16
N HIS A 31 -5.40 -9.71 -9.40
CA HIS A 31 -6.44 -9.74 -8.38
C HIS A 31 -6.06 -10.65 -7.22
N ALA A 32 -5.48 -11.82 -7.50
CA ALA A 32 -5.04 -12.76 -6.46
C ALA A 32 -3.94 -12.16 -5.58
N LEU A 33 -3.05 -11.33 -6.14
CA LEU A 33 -1.98 -10.68 -5.36
C LEU A 33 -2.50 -9.70 -4.30
N VAL A 34 -3.72 -9.18 -4.48
CA VAL A 34 -4.27 -8.11 -3.66
C VAL A 34 -5.58 -8.47 -2.96
N GLU A 35 -6.07 -9.70 -3.12
CA GLU A 35 -7.39 -10.12 -2.63
C GLU A 35 -7.52 -9.99 -1.11
N ASP A 36 -6.45 -10.33 -0.38
CA ASP A 36 -6.44 -10.24 1.07
C ASP A 36 -6.13 -8.82 1.60
N LEU A 37 -5.85 -7.85 0.72
CA LEU A 37 -5.65 -6.45 1.13
C LEU A 37 -7.03 -5.81 1.38
N VAL A 38 -7.65 -6.23 2.47
CA VAL A 38 -9.01 -5.85 2.88
C VAL A 38 -8.96 -4.57 3.71
N LEU A 39 -9.76 -3.57 3.32
CA LEU A 39 -9.82 -2.30 4.04
C LEU A 39 -10.48 -2.48 5.42
N PRO A 40 -9.93 -1.89 6.49
CA PRO A 40 -10.58 -1.89 7.79
C PRO A 40 -11.89 -1.09 7.78
N ALA A 41 -12.99 -1.73 8.19
CA ALA A 41 -14.35 -1.18 8.07
C ALA A 41 -14.57 0.13 8.85
N HIS A 42 -13.86 0.32 9.96
CA HIS A 42 -14.03 1.47 10.85
C HIS A 42 -12.91 2.51 10.73
N ALA A 43 -12.01 2.35 9.77
CA ALA A 43 -11.00 3.36 9.53
C ALA A 43 -11.60 4.62 8.87
N PRO A 44 -11.10 5.83 9.20
CA PRO A 44 -11.52 7.05 8.55
C PRO A 44 -11.32 6.99 7.03
N ALA A 45 -12.17 7.71 6.28
CA ALA A 45 -12.07 7.79 4.81
C ALA A 45 -10.69 8.25 4.31
N SER A 46 -10.00 9.10 5.06
CA SER A 46 -8.64 9.55 4.77
C SER A 46 -7.60 8.43 4.82
N VAL A 47 -7.84 7.36 5.58
CA VAL A 47 -6.98 6.18 5.65
C VAL A 47 -7.41 5.17 4.59
N THR A 48 -8.70 4.84 4.51
CA THR A 48 -9.20 3.80 3.58
C THR A 48 -8.98 4.17 2.12
N SER A 49 -9.20 5.44 1.74
CA SER A 49 -8.96 5.90 0.36
C SER A 49 -7.50 5.74 -0.08
N VAL A 50 -6.55 6.02 0.82
CA VAL A 50 -5.11 5.92 0.51
C VAL A 50 -4.66 4.46 0.48
N LEU A 51 -5.15 3.61 1.39
CA LEU A 51 -4.91 2.17 1.36
C LEU A 51 -5.49 1.53 0.09
N GLU A 52 -6.71 1.89 -0.29
CA GLU A 52 -7.33 1.43 -1.53
C GLU A 52 -6.49 1.84 -2.74
N THR A 53 -6.03 3.09 -2.78
CA THR A 53 -5.14 3.56 -3.84
C THR A 53 -3.86 2.72 -3.89
N SER A 54 -3.25 2.40 -2.75
CA SER A 54 -2.07 1.53 -2.68
C SER A 54 -2.36 0.14 -3.27
N ARG A 55 -3.50 -0.47 -2.93
CA ARG A 55 -3.96 -1.74 -3.49
C ARG A 55 -4.12 -1.69 -5.01
N GLU A 56 -4.77 -0.65 -5.51
CA GLU A 56 -4.98 -0.47 -6.95
C GLU A 56 -3.66 -0.18 -7.68
N LEU A 57 -2.71 0.50 -7.06
CA LEU A 57 -1.36 0.67 -7.63
C LEU A 57 -0.64 -0.66 -7.80
N ILE A 58 -0.76 -1.59 -6.85
CA ILE A 58 -0.25 -2.96 -7.06
C ILE A 58 -0.95 -3.58 -8.24
N ARG A 59 -2.29 -3.57 -8.30
CA ARG A 59 -3.05 -4.17 -9.40
C ARG A 59 -2.65 -3.60 -10.77
N HIS A 60 -2.52 -2.29 -10.87
CA HIS A 60 -2.13 -1.59 -12.09
C HIS A 60 -0.64 -1.62 -12.39
N SER A 61 0.19 -2.18 -11.49
CA SER A 61 1.62 -2.39 -11.78
C SER A 61 1.87 -3.33 -12.96
N TYR A 62 0.85 -4.10 -13.36
CA TYR A 62 0.82 -4.84 -14.62
C TYR A 62 1.06 -3.96 -15.85
N TYR A 63 0.54 -2.73 -15.87
CA TYR A 63 0.73 -1.78 -16.97
C TYR A 63 1.90 -0.83 -16.74
N ARG A 64 2.29 -0.63 -15.48
CA ARG A 64 3.43 0.21 -15.12
C ARG A 64 4.12 -0.30 -13.86
N TYR A 65 5.24 -1.00 -14.04
CA TYR A 65 5.96 -1.65 -12.94
C TYR A 65 6.32 -0.69 -11.80
N GLU A 66 6.61 0.58 -12.09
CA GLU A 66 6.97 1.56 -11.07
C GLU A 66 5.86 1.79 -10.03
N PHE A 67 4.59 1.51 -10.36
CA PHE A 67 3.48 1.60 -9.42
C PHE A 67 3.65 0.68 -8.22
N THR A 68 4.43 -0.40 -8.35
CA THR A 68 4.71 -1.29 -7.22
C THR A 68 5.46 -0.58 -6.08
N THR A 69 6.46 0.24 -6.41
CA THR A 69 7.20 1.02 -5.41
C THR A 69 6.33 2.16 -4.87
N VAL A 70 5.53 2.79 -5.74
CA VAL A 70 4.62 3.88 -5.35
C VAL A 70 3.53 3.37 -4.40
N ALA A 71 3.04 2.15 -4.58
CA ALA A 71 2.06 1.52 -3.69
C ALA A 71 2.57 1.47 -2.24
N VAL A 72 3.84 1.08 -2.04
CA VAL A 72 4.47 1.06 -0.70
C VAL A 72 4.57 2.48 -0.12
N ALA A 73 4.92 3.49 -0.92
CA ALA A 73 4.96 4.86 -0.43
C ALA A 73 3.56 5.35 0.02
N PHE A 74 2.52 5.05 -0.77
CA PHE A 74 1.14 5.41 -0.45
C PHE A 74 0.61 4.72 0.80
N SER A 75 0.85 3.41 0.97
CA SER A 75 0.39 2.70 2.17
C SER A 75 1.00 3.29 3.45
N LEU A 76 2.26 3.74 3.38
CA LEU A 76 2.93 4.38 4.51
C LEU A 76 2.36 5.77 4.84
N PHE A 77 1.81 6.52 3.88
CA PHE A 77 1.10 7.77 4.17
C PHE A 77 -0.20 7.52 4.94
N ALA A 78 -0.97 6.49 4.54
CA ALA A 78 -2.17 6.09 5.27
C ALA A 78 -1.83 5.67 6.71
N LEU A 79 -0.76 4.88 6.85
CA LEU A 79 -0.30 4.39 8.15
C LEU A 79 0.21 5.52 9.05
N GLU A 80 0.95 6.49 8.51
CA GLU A 80 1.43 7.65 9.27
C GLU A 80 0.25 8.42 9.88
N ALA A 81 -0.79 8.67 9.08
CA ALA A 81 -2.01 9.33 9.55
C ALA A 81 -2.77 8.49 10.61
N ALA A 82 -2.85 7.18 10.41
CA ALA A 82 -3.52 6.27 11.34
C ALA A 82 -2.80 6.20 12.70
N LEU A 83 -1.48 6.00 12.69
CA LEU A 83 -0.66 5.96 13.91
C LEU A 83 -0.62 7.30 14.63
N ALA A 84 -0.51 8.41 13.90
CA ALA A 84 -0.50 9.74 14.50
C ALA A 84 -1.79 10.02 15.28
N THR A 85 -2.94 9.64 14.70
CA THR A 85 -4.25 9.73 15.34
C THR A 85 -4.33 8.83 16.57
N HIS A 86 -4.03 7.53 16.41
CA HIS A 86 -4.15 6.54 17.48
C HIS A 86 -3.22 6.83 18.68
N LEU A 87 -1.99 7.26 18.41
CA LEU A 87 -1.00 7.56 19.45
C LEU A 87 -1.09 9.00 19.97
N ALA A 88 -2.01 9.82 19.45
CA ALA A 88 -2.12 11.25 19.71
C ALA A 88 -0.76 11.97 19.57
N SER A 89 -0.02 11.68 18.51
CA SER A 89 1.35 12.11 18.32
C SER A 89 1.60 12.66 16.92
N LYS A 90 2.42 13.72 16.83
CA LYS A 90 2.87 14.33 15.57
C LYS A 90 4.32 13.96 15.22
N LYS A 91 4.82 12.87 15.81
CA LYS A 91 6.18 12.38 15.55
C LYS A 91 6.32 11.88 14.10
N PRO A 92 7.52 11.86 13.53
CA PRO A 92 7.76 11.26 12.21
C PRO A 92 7.40 9.77 12.19
N LEU A 93 7.00 9.24 11.02
CA LEU A 93 6.62 7.82 10.85
C LEU A 93 7.54 6.81 11.54
N LYS A 94 8.88 6.99 11.47
CA LYS A 94 9.83 6.07 12.13
C LYS A 94 9.52 5.95 13.63
N GLU A 95 9.39 7.09 14.30
CA GLU A 95 9.15 7.15 15.73
C GLU A 95 7.74 6.69 16.09
N LEU A 96 6.75 6.89 15.21
CA LEU A 96 5.41 6.36 15.39
C LEU A 96 5.40 4.83 15.35
N ILE A 97 6.11 4.22 14.40
CA ILE A 97 6.27 2.76 14.30
C ILE A 97 6.96 2.21 15.55
N ASP A 98 8.11 2.81 15.93
CA ASP A 98 8.86 2.38 17.11
C ASP A 98 8.03 2.53 18.40
N LEU A 99 7.24 3.61 18.53
CA LEU A 99 6.35 3.82 19.68
C LEU A 99 5.17 2.83 19.69
N ALA A 100 4.60 2.51 18.54
CA ALA A 100 3.52 1.52 18.43
C ALA A 100 4.00 0.13 18.87
N ALA A 101 5.18 -0.29 18.42
CA ALA A 101 5.79 -1.55 18.82
C ALA A 101 6.14 -1.56 20.31
N ALA A 102 6.72 -0.49 20.85
CA ALA A 102 7.03 -0.36 22.27
C ALA A 102 5.78 -0.43 23.18
N ARG A 103 4.61 -0.07 22.64
CA ARG A 103 3.30 -0.17 23.32
C ARG A 103 2.55 -1.48 23.03
N ASN A 104 3.18 -2.42 22.31
CA ASN A 104 2.56 -3.68 21.85
C ASN A 104 1.29 -3.48 21.00
N VAL A 105 1.16 -2.34 20.32
CA VAL A 105 0.07 -2.09 19.36
C VAL A 105 0.30 -2.88 18.07
N ILE A 106 1.57 -3.04 17.68
CA ILE A 106 2.00 -3.87 16.55
C ILE A 106 3.10 -4.83 17.00
N SER A 107 3.24 -5.95 16.30
CA SER A 107 4.31 -6.93 16.52
C SER A 107 5.66 -6.42 16.00
N GLU A 108 6.75 -7.07 16.44
CA GLU A 108 8.10 -6.79 15.92
C GLU A 108 8.21 -7.13 14.42
N ASP A 109 7.57 -8.19 13.93
CA ASP A 109 7.53 -8.54 12.49
C ASP A 109 6.86 -7.41 11.67
N LEU A 110 5.74 -6.86 12.13
CA LEU A 110 5.12 -5.70 11.47
C LEU A 110 6.05 -4.49 11.50
N ARG A 111 6.69 -4.21 12.64
CA ARG A 111 7.67 -3.12 12.75
C ARG A 111 8.80 -3.26 11.73
N GLU A 112 9.41 -4.43 11.60
CA GLU A 112 10.51 -4.67 10.66
C GLU A 112 10.09 -4.43 9.20
N ARG A 113 8.93 -4.96 8.80
CA ARG A 113 8.38 -4.78 7.44
C ARG A 113 8.11 -3.32 7.13
N LEU A 114 7.52 -2.60 8.07
CA LEU A 114 7.21 -1.17 7.93
C LEU A 114 8.48 -0.30 7.89
N GLN A 115 9.49 -0.64 8.68
CA GLN A 115 10.79 0.03 8.62
C GLN A 115 11.47 -0.19 7.27
N CYS A 116 11.43 -1.40 6.73
CA CYS A 116 11.96 -1.70 5.40
C CYS A 116 11.27 -0.85 4.31
N GLY A 117 9.94 -0.83 4.30
CA GLY A 117 9.17 0.02 3.38
C GLY A 117 9.51 1.51 3.52
N ARG A 118 9.65 2.01 4.76
CA ARG A 118 10.05 3.40 5.04
C ARG A 118 11.43 3.73 4.47
N GLU A 119 12.39 2.83 4.59
CA GLU A 119 13.74 3.03 4.03
C GLU A 119 13.71 3.13 2.51
N ILE A 120 12.91 2.31 1.84
CA ILE A 120 12.73 2.36 0.38
C ILE A 120 12.07 3.68 -0.02
N ARG A 121 10.98 4.08 0.64
CA ARG A 121 10.33 5.39 0.43
C ARG A 121 11.34 6.53 0.58
N ASN A 122 12.16 6.49 1.63
CA ASN A 122 13.18 7.51 1.85
C ASN A 122 14.24 7.51 0.74
N LYS A 123 14.74 6.35 0.32
CA LYS A 123 15.68 6.26 -0.81
C LYS A 123 15.08 6.86 -2.09
N LEU A 124 13.79 6.59 -2.35
CA LEU A 124 13.07 7.11 -3.51
C LEU A 124 12.95 8.64 -3.44
N SER A 125 12.49 9.20 -2.31
CA SER A 125 12.33 10.65 -2.13
C SER A 125 13.65 11.44 -2.24
N HIS A 126 14.79 10.81 -1.95
CA HIS A 126 16.11 11.43 -2.07
C HIS A 126 16.81 11.11 -3.39
N GLY A 127 16.13 10.47 -4.37
CA GLY A 127 16.72 10.10 -5.66
C GLY A 127 17.84 9.05 -5.57
N LYS A 128 17.93 8.31 -4.46
CA LYS A 128 18.93 7.24 -4.23
C LYS A 128 18.48 5.90 -4.79
N THR A 129 17.23 5.79 -5.21
CA THR A 129 16.69 4.66 -5.96
C THR A 129 15.64 5.17 -6.95
N THR A 130 15.20 4.31 -7.87
CA THR A 130 14.20 4.65 -8.90
C THR A 130 12.82 4.09 -8.53
N GLY A 131 11.79 4.47 -9.28
CA GLY A 131 10.45 3.88 -9.13
C GLY A 131 10.42 2.37 -9.38
N ALA A 132 11.45 1.79 -9.98
CA ALA A 132 11.56 0.37 -10.28
C ALA A 132 12.28 -0.43 -9.16
N ALA A 133 12.29 0.08 -7.92
CA ALA A 133 13.02 -0.52 -6.80
C ALA A 133 12.42 -1.84 -6.29
N LEU A 134 11.12 -2.08 -6.46
CA LEU A 134 10.41 -3.24 -5.92
C LEU A 134 9.64 -4.02 -6.98
N THR A 135 9.72 -5.35 -6.88
CA THR A 135 8.79 -6.27 -7.56
C THR A 135 7.50 -6.40 -6.76
N PRO A 136 6.39 -6.88 -7.35
CA PRO A 136 5.16 -7.18 -6.59
C PRO A 136 5.40 -8.13 -5.42
N ALA A 137 6.23 -9.16 -5.62
CA ALA A 137 6.58 -10.11 -4.56
C ALA A 137 7.27 -9.44 -3.35
N MET A 138 8.03 -8.36 -3.57
CA MET A 138 8.66 -7.60 -2.48
C MET A 138 7.70 -6.56 -1.87
N ALA A 139 6.86 -5.94 -2.69
CA ALA A 139 5.99 -4.84 -2.27
C ALA A 139 4.73 -5.31 -1.53
N VAL A 140 4.10 -6.40 -1.96
CA VAL A 140 2.84 -6.91 -1.38
C VAL A 140 2.98 -7.16 0.13
N PRO A 141 4.04 -7.83 0.65
CA PRO A 141 4.20 -8.01 2.09
C PRO A 141 4.34 -6.70 2.88
N MET A 142 4.94 -5.66 2.28
CA MET A 142 5.11 -4.34 2.92
C MET A 142 3.79 -3.57 2.95
N VAL A 143 3.03 -3.61 1.86
CA VAL A 143 1.68 -3.03 1.81
C VAL A 143 0.75 -3.77 2.76
N ARG A 144 0.80 -5.10 2.79
CA ARG A 144 0.05 -5.93 3.74
C ARG A 144 0.33 -5.53 5.19
N ALA A 145 1.60 -5.30 5.57
CA ALA A 145 1.91 -4.84 6.93
C ALA A 145 1.20 -3.53 7.30
N ALA A 146 1.00 -2.61 6.34
CA ALA A 146 0.24 -1.39 6.57
C ALA A 146 -1.27 -1.66 6.70
N PHE A 147 -1.83 -2.58 5.91
CA PHE A 147 -3.22 -3.03 6.02
C PHE A 147 -3.48 -3.71 7.36
N ASP A 148 -2.64 -4.67 7.74
CA ASP A 148 -2.73 -5.40 9.01
C ASP A 148 -2.63 -4.44 10.19
N THR A 149 -1.69 -3.48 10.12
CA THR A 149 -1.60 -2.44 11.16
C THR A 149 -2.85 -1.60 11.21
N ALA A 150 -3.40 -1.16 10.07
CA ALA A 150 -4.63 -0.38 10.06
C ALA A 150 -5.83 -1.19 10.61
N ALA A 151 -5.90 -2.50 10.36
CA ALA A 151 -6.91 -3.38 10.94
C ALA A 151 -6.77 -3.50 12.47
N LEU A 152 -5.54 -3.55 13.00
CA LEU A 152 -5.31 -3.52 14.45
C LEU A 152 -5.74 -2.19 15.09
N LEU A 153 -5.56 -1.07 14.39
CA LEU A 153 -5.94 0.27 14.88
C LEU A 153 -7.44 0.53 14.79
N TYR A 154 -8.12 -0.14 13.85
CA TYR A 154 -9.56 0.02 13.57
C TYR A 154 -10.24 -1.35 13.47
N PRO A 155 -10.29 -2.13 14.57
CA PRO A 155 -10.82 -3.48 14.55
C PRO A 155 -12.30 -3.48 14.22
N ASP A 156 -12.75 -4.53 13.52
CA ASP A 156 -14.17 -4.82 13.37
C ASP A 156 -14.74 -5.26 14.73
N PRO A 157 -15.82 -4.65 15.24
CA PRO A 157 -16.46 -5.06 16.49
C PRO A 157 -16.96 -6.52 16.47
N ALA A 158 -17.08 -7.16 15.31
CA ALA A 158 -17.42 -8.58 15.17
C ALA A 158 -16.21 -9.53 15.20
N THR A 159 -14.97 -9.03 15.18
CA THR A 159 -13.77 -9.86 15.26
C THR A 159 -13.28 -9.95 16.71
N PRO A 160 -13.37 -11.11 17.39
CA PRO A 160 -12.84 -11.27 18.73
C PRO A 160 -11.31 -11.09 18.74
N PRO A 161 -10.72 -10.53 19.80
CA PRO A 161 -9.28 -10.33 19.87
C PRO A 161 -8.56 -11.68 19.77
N PRO A 162 -7.39 -11.75 19.10
CA PRO A 162 -6.61 -12.97 19.02
C PRO A 162 -6.21 -13.39 20.44
N THR A 163 -6.64 -14.59 20.83
CA THR A 163 -6.22 -15.23 22.08
C THR A 163 -4.71 -15.46 22.04
N SER A 164 -4.00 -14.88 23.02
CA SER A 164 -2.55 -15.03 23.23
C SER A 164 -2.14 -16.48 23.47
#